data_AF-A0A350QV70-F1
#
_entry.id   AF-A0A350QV70-F1
#
_cell.length_a   1.000
_cell.length_b   1.000
_cell.length_c   1.000
_cell.angle_alpha   90.00
_cell.angle_beta   90.00
_cell.angle_gamma   90.00
#
_symmetry.space_group_name_H-M   'P 1'
#
loop_
_entity.id
_entity.type
_entity.pdbx_description
1 polymer ?
#
loop_
_entity_poly.entity_id
_entity_poly.type
_entity_poly.pdbx_seq_one_letter_code
_entity_poly.pdbx_strand_id
1 'polypeptide(L)'
;MNALAVIFRLLSLFSLVGLATFVWLQWETEKAKKNAFLDEQVSNGYAILQSTKEAQWKDVGEKKSAFKEVFLDNQPVGINDENPLEIALDNLKTSENAILRGKDYRDKLDTLAMEFGPNTFLWNSETKVWEPNAATKPDGIAALRDPFSDLTKFPKEDVKRDDGTVVPAVPRENRLRTVLGMLYKSRNDLFGEIAGLRANIVERDLALRESQNLFNDMKEQKEEWEAKSNDFELKLQNTEADLAEEKKLRQDEKEAAEQQIMVLNNNIAGLEQQKVDMEKKHTAEIDGIKAEHGEKVSQLQREIGLAEKAGYQRGIDEMLAKQQGGAEALDPEKQEDANPFLDQGEGPPQLPDAAKEPTTELTQMTEYGIPSSIARIDSRSGMLMLPIGSERGMNQGEIFTLWKGKKEAARIKVQSTQKGYSIAYILPRFGEPNRLRPGDMVQIVPEKIPTL
;
A
#
# COMPACT_ATOMS: atom_id res chain seq x y z
N MET A 1 100.68 -9.93 57.67
CA MET A 1 99.24 -10.22 57.49
C MET A 1 98.41 -8.98 57.13
N ASN A 2 98.58 -7.83 57.80
CA ASN A 2 97.68 -6.67 57.68
C ASN A 2 97.39 -6.17 56.25
N ALA A 3 98.37 -6.17 55.34
CA ALA A 3 98.17 -5.70 53.95
C ALA A 3 97.06 -6.47 53.21
N LEU A 4 97.02 -7.80 53.33
CA LEU A 4 95.97 -8.62 52.71
C LEU A 4 94.58 -8.30 53.32
N ALA A 5 94.51 -8.07 54.62
CA ALA A 5 93.25 -7.69 55.28
C ALA A 5 92.75 -6.31 54.83
N VAL A 6 93.65 -5.37 54.54
CA VAL A 6 93.29 -4.06 53.94
C VAL A 6 92.81 -4.23 52.49
N ILE A 7 93.49 -5.05 51.68
CA ILE A 7 93.08 -5.35 50.30
C ILE A 7 91.70 -6.01 50.27
N PHE A 8 91.43 -7.01 51.11
CA PHE A 8 90.10 -7.65 51.21
C PHE A 8 89.02 -6.66 51.65
N ARG A 9 89.30 -5.74 52.59
CA ARG A 9 88.36 -4.67 52.98
C ARG A 9 88.05 -3.74 51.81
N LEU A 10 89.06 -3.28 51.07
CA LEU A 10 88.88 -2.44 49.89
C LEU A 10 88.09 -3.16 48.79
N LEU A 11 88.39 -4.43 48.50
CA LEU A 11 87.63 -5.24 47.55
C LEU A 11 86.17 -5.44 47.98
N SER A 12 85.91 -5.66 49.28
CA SER A 12 84.52 -5.74 49.78
C SER A 12 83.76 -4.42 49.65
N LEU A 13 84.44 -3.28 49.87
CA LEU A 13 83.86 -1.96 49.69
C LEU A 13 83.55 -1.68 48.21
N PHE A 14 84.49 -1.95 47.30
CA PHE A 14 84.28 -1.78 45.86
C PHE A 14 83.20 -2.74 45.31
N SER A 15 83.09 -3.95 45.84
CA SER A 15 82.02 -4.90 45.50
C SER A 15 80.64 -4.38 45.93
N LEU A 16 80.51 -3.86 47.16
CA LEU A 16 79.27 -3.24 47.65
C LEU A 16 78.91 -1.97 46.88
N VAL A 17 79.87 -1.10 46.57
CA VAL A 17 79.66 0.11 45.76
C VAL A 17 79.27 -0.27 44.33
N GLY A 18 79.91 -1.26 43.71
CA GLY A 18 79.58 -1.75 42.37
C GLY A 18 78.19 -2.39 42.28
N LEU A 19 77.78 -3.12 43.32
CA LEU A 19 76.42 -3.66 43.41
C LEU A 19 75.40 -2.52 43.60
N ALA A 20 75.70 -1.53 44.45
CA ALA A 20 74.83 -0.37 44.65
C ALA A 20 74.66 0.48 43.38
N THR A 21 75.73 0.74 42.62
CA THR A 21 75.63 1.45 41.33
C THR A 21 74.91 0.63 40.27
N PHE A 22 75.11 -0.68 40.21
CA PHE A 22 74.36 -1.57 39.31
C PHE A 22 72.85 -1.55 39.61
N VAL A 23 72.46 -1.69 40.89
CA VAL A 23 71.05 -1.61 41.32
C VAL A 23 70.45 -0.23 41.05
N TRP A 24 71.23 0.85 41.23
CA TRP A 24 70.80 2.21 40.92
C TRP A 24 70.58 2.43 39.41
N LEU A 25 71.48 1.93 38.55
CA LEU A 25 71.34 2.00 37.08
C LEU A 25 70.14 1.16 36.58
N GLN A 26 69.92 -0.02 37.16
CA GLN A 26 68.71 -0.82 36.90
C GLN A 26 67.44 -0.04 37.27
N TRP A 27 67.42 0.59 38.44
CA TRP A 27 66.28 1.39 38.91
C TRP A 27 66.03 2.65 38.06
N GLU A 28 67.09 3.37 37.66
CA GLU A 28 66.95 4.52 36.75
C GLU A 28 66.42 4.07 35.38
N THR A 29 66.91 2.95 34.85
CA THR A 29 66.45 2.39 33.57
C THR A 29 64.97 1.98 33.64
N GLU A 30 64.57 1.31 34.72
CA GLU A 30 63.18 0.91 34.97
C GLU A 30 62.24 2.10 35.21
N LYS A 31 62.77 3.23 35.73
CA LYS A 31 62.04 4.50 35.85
C LYS A 31 61.91 5.19 34.49
N ALA A 32 62.99 5.24 33.70
CA ALA A 32 62.99 5.82 32.36
C ALA A 32 62.00 5.11 31.43
N LYS A 33 61.99 3.77 31.39
CA LYS A 33 61.02 2.95 30.65
C LYS A 33 59.57 3.32 30.96
N LYS A 34 59.25 3.51 32.24
CA LYS A 34 57.89 3.78 32.72
C LYS A 34 57.46 5.22 32.43
N ASN A 35 58.37 6.18 32.60
CA ASN A 35 58.11 7.57 32.21
C ASN A 35 57.86 7.67 30.69
N ALA A 36 58.79 7.17 29.86
CA ALA A 36 58.66 7.20 28.40
C ALA A 36 57.38 6.51 27.89
N PHE A 37 57.00 5.38 28.51
CA PHE A 37 55.71 4.72 28.22
C PHE A 37 54.50 5.59 28.58
N LEU A 38 54.51 6.28 29.73
CA LEU A 38 53.42 7.17 30.14
C LEU A 38 53.33 8.40 29.24
N ASP A 39 54.46 9.02 28.91
CA ASP A 39 54.54 10.17 28.02
C ASP A 39 54.01 9.82 26.61
N GLU A 40 54.34 8.62 26.11
CA GLU A 40 53.77 8.04 24.89
C GLU A 40 52.25 7.87 24.98
N GLN A 41 51.72 7.23 26.04
CA GLN A 41 50.27 7.01 26.17
C GLN A 41 49.49 8.32 26.37
N VAL A 42 50.07 9.32 27.05
CA VAL A 42 49.48 10.65 27.17
C VAL A 42 49.44 11.34 25.81
N SER A 43 50.54 11.34 25.06
CA SER A 43 50.60 11.90 23.70
C SER A 43 49.59 11.24 22.75
N ASN A 44 49.52 9.90 22.76
CA ASN A 44 48.54 9.11 22.02
C ASN A 44 47.10 9.46 22.43
N GLY A 45 46.85 9.60 23.74
CA GLY A 45 45.55 10.00 24.27
C GLY A 45 45.11 11.38 23.80
N TYR A 46 45.97 12.39 23.89
CA TYR A 46 45.69 13.75 23.36
C TYR A 46 45.42 13.72 21.84
N ALA A 47 46.20 12.93 21.09
CA ALA A 47 46.04 12.79 19.65
C ALA A 47 44.73 12.08 19.25
N ILE A 48 44.35 10.96 19.88
CA ILE A 48 43.17 10.17 19.47
C ILE A 48 41.87 10.73 20.05
N LEU A 49 41.89 11.26 21.28
CA LEU A 49 40.73 11.98 21.81
C LEU A 49 40.52 13.32 21.10
N GLN A 50 41.53 13.80 20.37
CA GLN A 50 41.56 15.10 19.67
C GLN A 50 41.25 16.24 20.67
N SER A 51 41.85 16.18 21.87
CA SER A 51 41.52 17.06 22.99
C SER A 51 41.88 18.52 22.76
N THR A 52 42.82 18.80 21.86
CA THR A 52 43.18 20.16 21.41
C THR A 52 42.14 20.79 20.46
N LYS A 53 41.16 20.02 19.96
CA LYS A 53 40.10 20.50 19.05
C LYS A 53 38.81 20.90 19.80
N GLU A 54 38.91 21.45 21.00
CA GLU A 54 37.77 21.82 21.85
C GLU A 54 36.70 22.64 21.11
N ALA A 55 37.11 23.66 20.35
CA ALA A 55 36.20 24.48 19.55
C ALA A 55 35.43 23.68 18.47
N GLN A 56 36.05 22.67 17.86
CA GLN A 56 35.38 21.81 16.87
C GLN A 56 34.44 20.81 17.56
N TRP A 57 34.81 20.29 18.74
CA TRP A 57 33.91 19.46 19.56
C TRP A 57 32.69 20.25 20.06
N LYS A 58 32.85 21.54 20.37
CA LYS A 58 31.76 22.46 20.71
C LYS A 58 30.79 22.66 19.54
N ASP A 59 31.30 22.94 18.33
CA ASP A 59 30.51 23.04 17.10
C ASP A 59 29.75 21.73 16.77
N VAL A 60 30.39 20.56 16.96
CA VAL A 60 29.71 19.25 16.88
C VAL A 60 28.60 19.11 17.94
N GLY A 61 28.82 19.59 19.16
CA GLY A 61 27.81 19.59 20.23
C GLY A 61 26.61 20.48 19.93
N GLU A 62 26.84 21.66 19.37
CA GLU A 62 25.81 22.61 18.94
C GLU A 62 24.99 22.03 17.77
N LYS A 63 25.64 21.54 16.71
CA LYS A 63 24.96 20.87 15.58
C LYS A 63 24.23 19.58 15.98
N LYS A 64 24.74 18.83 16.96
CA LYS A 64 24.04 17.67 17.54
C LYS A 64 22.79 18.08 18.31
N SER A 65 22.79 19.26 18.93
CA SER A 65 21.62 19.83 19.61
C SER A 65 20.59 20.31 18.59
N ALA A 66 21.01 21.05 17.56
CA ALA A 66 20.14 21.49 16.46
C ALA A 66 19.48 20.31 15.71
N PHE A 67 20.22 19.25 15.37
CA PHE A 67 19.64 18.04 14.77
C PHE A 67 18.58 17.39 15.68
N LYS A 68 18.82 17.36 17.00
CA LYS A 68 17.86 16.83 17.97
C LYS A 68 16.64 17.74 18.12
N GLU A 69 16.80 19.05 18.04
CA GLU A 69 15.72 20.04 18.11
C GLU A 69 14.81 19.91 16.89
N VAL A 70 15.35 19.90 15.67
CA VAL A 70 14.57 19.66 14.43
C VAL A 70 13.85 18.30 14.47
N PHE A 71 14.50 17.25 14.98
CA PHE A 71 13.89 15.93 15.14
C PHE A 71 12.71 15.92 16.13
N LEU A 72 12.77 16.71 17.20
CA LEU A 72 11.74 16.77 18.24
C LEU A 72 10.61 17.75 17.90
N ASP A 73 10.92 18.84 17.22
CA ASP A 73 9.95 19.85 16.77
C ASP A 73 9.01 19.26 15.69
N ASN A 74 9.53 18.35 14.85
CA ASN A 74 8.72 17.46 14.01
C ASN A 74 7.70 18.20 13.12
N GLN A 75 8.07 19.40 12.66
CA GLN A 75 7.19 20.24 11.85
C GLN A 75 6.89 19.60 10.49
N PRO A 76 5.67 19.78 9.94
CA PRO A 76 5.39 19.42 8.56
C PRO A 76 6.21 20.31 7.62
N VAL A 77 6.65 19.74 6.50
CA VAL A 77 7.49 20.39 5.49
C VAL A 77 6.76 20.29 4.15
N GLY A 78 6.80 21.34 3.34
CA GLY A 78 6.11 21.36 2.05
C GLY A 78 6.71 20.37 1.05
N ILE A 79 5.91 19.99 0.05
CA ILE A 79 6.26 19.00 -0.98
C ILE A 79 7.53 19.40 -1.76
N ASN A 80 7.79 20.71 -1.88
CA ASN A 80 8.93 21.28 -2.61
C ASN A 80 9.99 21.92 -1.69
N ASP A 81 9.84 21.81 -0.36
CA ASP A 81 10.74 22.43 0.61
C ASP A 81 11.88 21.46 0.98
N GLU A 82 13.11 21.97 1.11
CA GLU A 82 14.26 21.15 1.55
C GLU A 82 14.03 20.55 2.94
N ASN A 83 14.50 19.32 3.18
CA ASN A 83 14.30 18.67 4.47
C ASN A 83 15.22 19.27 5.56
N PRO A 84 14.69 19.99 6.58
CA PRO A 84 15.52 20.59 7.62
C PRO A 84 16.26 19.56 8.48
N LEU A 85 15.73 18.32 8.59
CA LEU A 85 16.37 17.24 9.34
C LEU A 85 17.58 16.66 8.58
N GLU A 86 17.50 16.65 7.25
CA GLU A 86 18.60 16.26 6.35
C GLU A 86 19.68 17.33 6.33
N ILE A 87 19.30 18.60 6.19
CA ILE A 87 20.21 19.76 6.31
C ILE A 87 20.93 19.74 7.66
N ALA A 88 20.21 19.51 8.77
CA ALA A 88 20.80 19.43 10.11
C ALA A 88 21.74 18.22 10.24
N LEU A 89 21.41 17.09 9.63
CA LEU A 89 22.28 15.92 9.59
C LEU A 89 23.57 16.19 8.81
N ASP A 90 23.50 16.83 7.64
CA ASP A 90 24.66 17.02 6.77
C ASP A 90 25.61 18.11 7.28
N ASN A 91 25.06 19.15 7.92
CA ASN A 91 25.85 20.09 8.72
C ASN A 91 26.60 19.36 9.86
N LEU A 92 25.94 18.44 10.57
CA LEU A 92 26.55 17.66 11.65
C LEU A 92 27.59 16.65 11.14
N LYS A 93 27.30 15.91 10.06
CA LYS A 93 28.26 15.03 9.37
C LYS A 93 29.51 15.80 8.98
N THR A 94 29.36 17.00 8.43
CA THR A 94 30.49 17.84 7.98
C THR A 94 31.44 18.16 9.14
N SER A 95 30.91 18.57 10.28
CA SER A 95 31.70 18.84 11.49
C SER A 95 32.30 17.58 12.13
N GLU A 96 31.53 16.49 12.24
CA GLU A 96 32.05 15.21 12.77
C GLU A 96 33.18 14.67 11.86
N ASN A 97 33.07 14.82 10.53
CA ASN A 97 34.10 14.42 9.58
C ASN A 97 35.39 15.25 9.69
N ALA A 98 35.32 16.55 9.98
CA ALA A 98 36.49 17.42 10.18
C ALA A 98 37.36 17.01 11.39
N ILE A 99 36.82 16.17 12.28
CA ILE A 99 37.56 15.57 13.40
C ILE A 99 37.89 14.10 13.11
N LEU A 100 36.90 13.29 12.71
CA LEU A 100 36.99 11.82 12.69
C LEU A 100 37.30 11.20 11.31
N ARG A 101 37.33 11.98 10.22
CA ARG A 101 37.70 11.49 8.88
C ARG A 101 38.99 12.10 8.31
N GLY A 102 39.67 12.97 9.06
CA GLY A 102 40.99 13.46 8.69
C GLY A 102 42.01 12.31 8.62
N LYS A 103 42.89 12.34 7.60
CA LYS A 103 43.90 11.28 7.36
C LYS A 103 44.75 11.03 8.61
N ASP A 104 45.33 12.08 9.19
CA ASP A 104 46.20 12.01 10.36
C ASP A 104 45.52 11.43 11.62
N TYR A 105 44.18 11.45 11.69
CA TYR A 105 43.44 10.78 12.76
C TYR A 105 43.33 9.28 12.49
N ARG A 106 43.01 8.89 11.25
CA ARG A 106 42.89 7.49 10.82
C ARG A 106 44.23 6.77 10.88
N ASP A 107 45.27 7.34 10.26
CA ASP A 107 46.63 6.77 10.26
C ASP A 107 47.14 6.51 11.71
N LYS A 108 46.76 7.38 12.67
CA LYS A 108 47.06 7.21 14.10
C LYS A 108 46.14 6.21 14.81
N LEU A 109 44.86 6.18 14.47
CA LEU A 109 43.92 5.20 15.03
C LEU A 109 44.33 3.79 14.60
N ASP A 110 44.59 3.58 13.31
CA ASP A 110 44.97 2.28 12.74
C ASP A 110 46.30 1.77 13.29
N THR A 111 47.26 2.65 13.59
CA THR A 111 48.55 2.26 14.21
C THR A 111 48.46 1.99 15.71
N LEU A 112 47.46 2.53 16.42
CA LEU A 112 47.25 2.33 17.86
C LEU A 112 46.19 1.27 18.19
N ALA A 113 45.25 0.98 17.29
CA ALA A 113 44.17 0.00 17.43
C ALA A 113 44.63 -1.44 17.09
N MET A 114 45.77 -1.83 17.65
CA MET A 114 46.48 -3.07 17.34
C MET A 114 46.72 -3.92 18.60
N GLU A 115 46.84 -5.24 18.43
CA GLU A 115 47.13 -6.23 19.45
C GLU A 115 48.65 -6.42 19.56
N PHE A 116 49.25 -5.81 20.57
CA PHE A 116 50.70 -5.79 20.76
C PHE A 116 51.15 -7.01 21.57
N GLY A 117 51.75 -7.98 20.87
CA GLY A 117 52.25 -9.22 21.46
C GLY A 117 53.61 -9.11 22.17
N PRO A 118 54.30 -10.25 22.38
CA PRO A 118 55.67 -10.31 22.86
C PRO A 118 56.62 -9.60 21.88
N ASN A 119 57.66 -8.94 22.39
CA ASN A 119 58.73 -8.30 21.60
C ASN A 119 58.32 -7.27 20.53
N THR A 120 57.05 -6.82 20.48
CA THR A 120 56.59 -5.82 19.50
C THR A 120 57.19 -4.43 19.70
N PHE A 121 57.66 -4.12 20.91
CA PHE A 121 58.44 -2.92 21.22
C PHE A 121 59.72 -3.32 21.95
N LEU A 122 60.81 -2.62 21.63
CA LEU A 122 62.12 -2.78 22.26
C LEU A 122 62.51 -1.47 22.96
N TRP A 123 63.26 -1.57 24.05
CA TRP A 123 63.76 -0.39 24.76
C TRP A 123 65.11 0.04 24.19
N ASN A 124 65.16 1.23 23.59
CA ASN A 124 66.41 1.83 23.19
C ASN A 124 66.99 2.62 24.38
N SER A 125 68.11 2.14 24.92
CA SER A 125 68.78 2.73 26.08
C SER A 125 69.51 4.05 25.79
N GLU A 126 69.83 4.34 24.53
CA GLU A 126 70.52 5.57 24.12
C GLU A 126 69.52 6.72 23.96
N THR A 127 68.41 6.48 23.23
CA THR A 127 67.33 7.46 23.04
C THR A 127 66.41 7.56 24.26
N LYS A 128 66.38 6.54 25.12
CA LYS A 128 65.43 6.35 26.24
C LYS A 128 63.97 6.29 25.77
N VAL A 129 63.72 5.63 24.62
CA VAL A 129 62.40 5.49 23.98
C VAL A 129 62.05 4.02 23.73
N TRP A 130 60.74 3.71 23.68
CA TRP A 130 60.22 2.44 23.19
C TRP A 130 60.08 2.47 21.67
N GLU A 131 60.86 1.66 20.96
CA GLU A 131 60.89 1.63 19.50
C GLU A 131 60.18 0.37 18.97
N PRO A 132 59.36 0.47 17.90
CA PRO A 132 58.62 -0.66 17.35
C PRO A 132 59.57 -1.65 16.66
N ASN A 133 59.40 -2.94 16.94
CA ASN A 133 60.26 -3.99 16.40
C ASN A 133 59.89 -4.34 14.95
N ALA A 134 60.76 -4.01 13.99
CA ALA A 134 60.55 -4.32 12.57
C ALA A 134 60.35 -5.82 12.25
N ALA A 135 60.82 -6.73 13.13
CA ALA A 135 60.62 -8.16 13.00
C ALA A 135 59.27 -8.68 13.54
N THR A 136 58.49 -7.84 14.22
CA THR A 136 57.23 -8.24 14.87
C THR A 136 56.10 -7.28 14.50
N LYS A 137 55.21 -7.72 13.60
CA LYS A 137 53.97 -7.00 13.31
C LYS A 137 52.92 -7.33 14.36
N PRO A 138 52.21 -6.35 14.93
CA PRO A 138 51.02 -6.61 15.74
C PRO A 138 49.82 -6.97 14.84
N ASP A 139 48.85 -7.67 15.41
CA ASP A 139 47.60 -8.04 14.74
C ASP A 139 46.52 -6.96 14.92
N GLY A 140 45.50 -6.92 14.06
CA GLY A 140 44.43 -5.91 14.15
C GLY A 140 43.36 -6.28 15.18
N ILE A 141 43.00 -5.34 16.08
CA ILE A 141 41.99 -5.59 17.13
C ILE A 141 40.65 -6.00 16.53
N ALA A 142 40.24 -7.24 16.77
CA ALA A 142 39.01 -7.79 16.20
C ALA A 142 37.74 -7.35 16.94
N ALA A 143 37.78 -7.28 18.27
CA ALA A 143 36.60 -7.02 19.11
C ALA A 143 36.97 -6.46 20.50
N LEU A 144 35.95 -6.05 21.27
CA LEU A 144 36.07 -5.51 22.63
C LEU A 144 36.31 -6.59 23.71
N ARG A 145 37.02 -7.68 23.37
CA ARG A 145 37.35 -8.82 24.25
C ARG A 145 38.85 -8.82 24.56
N ASP A 146 39.24 -9.06 25.81
CA ASP A 146 40.67 -9.19 26.19
C ASP A 146 41.35 -10.32 25.39
N PRO A 147 42.29 -10.01 24.48
CA PRO A 147 42.96 -11.02 23.67
C PRO A 147 43.95 -11.85 24.51
N PHE A 148 44.47 -11.30 25.61
CA PHE A 148 45.45 -11.94 26.47
C PHE A 148 44.84 -12.70 27.66
N SER A 149 43.53 -12.95 27.61
CA SER A 149 42.77 -13.67 28.62
C SER A 149 43.18 -15.15 28.72
N ASP A 150 43.68 -15.74 27.64
CA ASP A 150 44.27 -17.09 27.64
C ASP A 150 45.75 -17.05 28.06
N LEU A 151 45.99 -17.22 29.36
CA LEU A 151 47.34 -17.25 29.95
C LEU A 151 48.21 -18.43 29.48
N THR A 152 47.66 -19.44 28.80
CA THR A 152 48.44 -20.57 28.23
C THR A 152 49.08 -20.22 26.88
N LYS A 153 48.50 -19.24 26.18
CA LYS A 153 49.03 -18.63 24.94
C LYS A 153 49.79 -17.33 25.22
N PHE A 154 49.28 -16.53 26.16
CA PHE A 154 49.78 -15.21 26.50
C PHE A 154 50.14 -15.12 27.98
N PRO A 155 51.26 -15.73 28.42
CA PRO A 155 51.67 -15.70 29.82
C PRO A 155 52.19 -14.31 30.23
N LYS A 156 52.29 -14.08 31.54
CA LYS A 156 52.78 -12.82 32.14
C LYS A 156 54.31 -12.79 32.31
N GLU A 157 54.92 -13.96 32.33
CA GLU A 157 56.35 -14.25 32.48
C GLU A 157 56.69 -15.38 31.49
N ASP A 158 57.95 -15.57 31.12
CA ASP A 158 58.34 -16.54 30.09
C ASP A 158 58.11 -17.99 30.59
N VAL A 159 57.19 -18.71 29.96
CA VAL A 159 56.85 -20.09 30.36
C VAL A 159 57.60 -21.08 29.48
N LYS A 160 58.56 -21.79 30.08
CA LYS A 160 59.18 -22.95 29.44
C LYS A 160 58.26 -24.17 29.56
N ARG A 161 58.03 -24.86 28.45
CA ARG A 161 57.23 -26.10 28.36
C ARG A 161 58.12 -27.33 28.51
N ASP A 162 57.49 -28.48 28.75
CA ASP A 162 58.16 -29.78 28.93
C ASP A 162 58.90 -30.26 27.67
N ASP A 163 58.46 -29.81 26.48
CA ASP A 163 59.14 -30.01 25.18
C ASP A 163 60.42 -29.16 25.02
N GLY A 164 60.74 -28.31 26.01
CA GLY A 164 61.90 -27.42 26.01
C GLY A 164 61.67 -26.07 25.33
N THR A 165 60.54 -25.85 24.65
CA THR A 165 60.18 -24.56 24.04
C THR A 165 59.83 -23.52 25.08
N VAL A 166 59.97 -22.24 24.73
CA VAL A 166 59.60 -21.10 25.60
C VAL A 166 58.47 -20.32 24.95
N VAL A 167 57.38 -20.12 25.69
CA VAL A 167 56.31 -19.18 25.34
C VAL A 167 56.69 -17.82 25.94
N PRO A 168 57.04 -16.81 25.12
CA PRO A 168 57.47 -15.52 25.63
C PRO A 168 56.29 -14.73 26.23
N ALA A 169 56.57 -13.99 27.29
CA ALA A 169 55.61 -13.14 27.96
C ALA A 169 55.10 -12.00 27.06
N VAL A 170 53.83 -11.60 27.25
CA VAL A 170 53.35 -10.30 26.76
C VAL A 170 53.58 -9.26 27.87
N PRO A 171 54.49 -8.28 27.68
CA PRO A 171 54.80 -7.27 28.70
C PRO A 171 53.57 -6.47 29.13
N ARG A 172 53.58 -5.96 30.37
CA ARG A 172 52.46 -5.17 30.92
C ARG A 172 52.17 -3.93 30.06
N GLU A 173 53.22 -3.32 29.54
CA GLU A 173 53.20 -2.13 28.69
C GLU A 173 52.46 -2.44 27.37
N ASN A 174 52.77 -3.56 26.71
CA ASN A 174 52.11 -3.97 25.46
C ASN A 174 50.66 -4.40 25.68
N ARG A 175 50.36 -5.09 26.80
CA ARG A 175 48.98 -5.36 27.22
C ARG A 175 48.18 -4.06 27.39
N LEU A 176 48.79 -3.04 28.00
CA LEU A 176 48.14 -1.75 28.23
C LEU A 176 48.01 -0.90 26.95
N ARG A 177 48.99 -0.91 26.03
CA ARG A 177 48.85 -0.32 24.68
C ARG A 177 47.64 -0.91 23.96
N THR A 178 47.51 -2.24 23.99
CA THR A 178 46.40 -2.96 23.35
C THR A 178 45.04 -2.55 23.95
N VAL A 179 44.91 -2.53 25.28
CA VAL A 179 43.66 -2.13 25.96
C VAL A 179 43.29 -0.67 25.67
N LEU A 180 44.27 0.24 25.55
CA LEU A 180 44.03 1.61 25.10
C LEU A 180 43.59 1.66 23.63
N GLY A 181 44.22 0.88 22.75
CA GLY A 181 43.82 0.68 21.36
C GLY A 181 42.38 0.16 21.21
N MET A 182 41.95 -0.79 22.05
CA MET A 182 40.57 -1.30 22.09
C MET A 182 39.58 -0.19 22.43
N LEU A 183 39.91 0.66 23.41
CA LEU A 183 39.09 1.81 23.81
C LEU A 183 39.03 2.88 22.72
N TYR A 184 40.16 3.16 22.06
CA TYR A 184 40.24 4.08 20.92
C TYR A 184 39.39 3.62 19.74
N LYS A 185 39.49 2.34 19.37
CA LYS A 185 38.66 1.74 18.31
C LYS A 185 37.18 1.73 18.68
N SER A 186 36.82 1.23 19.87
CA SER A 186 35.42 1.23 20.34
C SER A 186 34.80 2.63 20.32
N ARG A 187 35.54 3.67 20.71
CA ARG A 187 35.08 5.07 20.62
C ARG A 187 34.80 5.49 19.18
N ASN A 188 35.69 5.18 18.24
CA ASN A 188 35.48 5.46 16.81
C ASN A 188 34.25 4.73 16.26
N ASP A 189 34.14 3.44 16.57
CA ASP A 189 33.09 2.58 16.02
C ASP A 189 31.70 3.03 16.53
N LEU A 190 31.59 3.41 17.81
CA LEU A 190 30.40 4.02 18.39
C LEU A 190 30.01 5.36 17.74
N PHE A 191 30.96 6.21 17.32
CA PHE A 191 30.63 7.40 16.51
C PHE A 191 30.08 7.01 15.14
N GLY A 192 30.62 5.96 14.52
CA GLY A 192 30.11 5.40 13.27
C GLY A 192 28.67 4.89 13.40
N GLU A 193 28.38 4.08 14.42
CA GLU A 193 27.04 3.58 14.73
C GLU A 193 26.05 4.74 14.98
N ILE A 194 26.40 5.72 15.80
CA ILE A 194 25.54 6.88 16.10
C ILE A 194 25.28 7.70 14.83
N ALA A 195 26.28 7.91 13.98
CA ALA A 195 26.10 8.61 12.70
C ALA A 195 25.18 7.82 11.74
N GLY A 196 25.31 6.50 11.67
CA GLY A 196 24.42 5.62 10.91
C GLY A 196 22.98 5.68 11.41
N LEU A 197 22.76 5.59 12.73
CA LEU A 197 21.42 5.71 13.32
C LEU A 197 20.74 7.05 13.00
N ARG A 198 21.49 8.17 12.97
CA ARG A 198 20.94 9.47 12.52
C ARG A 198 20.58 9.47 11.03
N ALA A 199 21.38 8.82 10.17
CA ALA A 199 21.07 8.71 8.74
C ALA A 199 19.79 7.89 8.50
N ASN A 200 19.65 6.75 9.16
CA ASN A 200 18.45 5.92 9.08
C ASN A 200 17.19 6.68 9.57
N ILE A 201 17.34 7.62 10.51
CA ILE A 201 16.23 8.49 10.96
C ILE A 201 15.79 9.46 9.84
N VAL A 202 16.72 10.05 9.09
CA VAL A 202 16.40 10.93 7.94
C VAL A 202 15.78 10.12 6.79
N GLU A 203 16.33 8.96 6.45
CA GLU A 203 15.78 8.06 5.43
C GLU A 203 14.32 7.68 5.72
N ARG A 204 14.01 7.36 6.98
CA ARG A 204 12.63 7.06 7.45
C ARG A 204 11.71 8.28 7.46
N ASP A 205 12.26 9.48 7.65
CA ASP A 205 11.50 10.74 7.57
C ASP A 205 11.15 11.08 6.12
N LEU A 206 12.08 10.92 5.18
CA LEU A 206 11.85 11.06 3.74
C LEU A 206 10.81 10.06 3.23
N ALA A 207 10.99 8.76 3.51
CA ALA A 207 10.05 7.72 3.10
C ALA A 207 8.62 7.93 3.66
N LEU A 208 8.49 8.52 4.86
CA LEU A 208 7.19 8.87 5.43
C LEU A 208 6.53 10.05 4.68
N ARG A 209 7.30 11.03 4.20
CA ARG A 209 6.80 12.15 3.38
C ARG A 209 6.37 11.69 1.99
N GLU A 210 7.16 10.84 1.33
CA GLU A 210 6.76 10.20 0.06
C GLU A 210 5.43 9.46 0.21
N SER A 211 5.29 8.69 1.31
CA SER A 211 4.06 7.98 1.67
C SER A 211 2.87 8.92 1.90
N GLN A 212 3.10 10.11 2.48
CA GLN A 212 2.08 11.15 2.71
C GLN A 212 1.69 11.88 1.42
N ASN A 213 2.65 12.23 0.57
CA ASN A 213 2.39 12.90 -0.71
C ASN A 213 1.54 11.99 -1.60
N LEU A 214 1.96 10.73 -1.77
CA LEU A 214 1.19 9.74 -2.52
C LEU A 214 -0.20 9.47 -1.92
N PHE A 215 -0.39 9.63 -0.60
CA PHE A 215 -1.73 9.59 0.01
C PHE A 215 -2.58 10.82 -0.34
N ASN A 216 -2.00 12.02 -0.36
CA ASN A 216 -2.69 13.24 -0.77
C ASN A 216 -3.09 13.18 -2.25
N ASP A 217 -2.18 12.74 -3.13
CA ASP A 217 -2.45 12.56 -4.56
C ASP A 217 -3.59 11.56 -4.81
N MET A 218 -3.59 10.42 -4.10
CA MET A 218 -4.69 9.45 -4.16
C MET A 218 -6.01 10.02 -3.60
N LYS A 219 -5.96 10.90 -2.60
CA LYS A 219 -7.15 11.56 -2.05
C LYS A 219 -7.74 12.56 -3.04
N GLU A 220 -6.91 13.38 -3.68
CA GLU A 220 -7.33 14.33 -4.71
C GLU A 220 -7.92 13.60 -5.93
N GLN A 221 -7.25 12.56 -6.41
CA GLN A 221 -7.79 11.69 -7.47
C GLN A 221 -9.13 11.04 -7.06
N LYS A 222 -9.28 10.60 -5.80
CA LYS A 222 -10.53 10.04 -5.30
C LYS A 222 -11.65 11.10 -5.28
N GLU A 223 -11.36 12.32 -4.85
CA GLU A 223 -12.33 13.43 -4.84
C GLU A 223 -12.72 13.85 -6.26
N GLU A 224 -11.79 13.82 -7.23
CA GLU A 224 -12.11 13.94 -8.66
C GLU A 224 -13.01 12.79 -9.16
N TRP A 225 -12.71 11.54 -8.81
CA TRP A 225 -13.49 10.38 -9.25
C TRP A 225 -14.90 10.37 -8.65
N GLU A 226 -15.07 10.78 -7.38
CA GLU A 226 -16.39 10.95 -6.76
C GLU A 226 -17.16 12.10 -7.42
N ALA A 227 -16.52 13.24 -7.72
CA ALA A 227 -17.16 14.33 -8.46
C ALA A 227 -17.62 13.90 -9.87
N LYS A 228 -16.78 13.15 -10.60
CA LYS A 228 -17.11 12.60 -11.93
C LYS A 228 -18.22 11.54 -11.83
N SER A 229 -18.20 10.68 -10.81
CA SER A 229 -19.24 9.67 -10.57
C SER A 229 -20.61 10.31 -10.33
N ASN A 230 -20.66 11.37 -9.51
CA ASN A 230 -21.91 12.10 -9.23
C ASN A 230 -22.46 12.81 -10.49
N ASP A 231 -21.59 13.36 -11.33
CA ASP A 231 -21.95 13.95 -12.63
C ASP A 231 -22.47 12.89 -13.62
N PHE A 232 -21.88 11.69 -13.64
CA PHE A 232 -22.40 10.56 -14.43
C PHE A 232 -23.75 10.05 -13.89
N GLU A 233 -23.93 9.93 -12.57
CA GLU A 233 -25.18 9.49 -11.97
C GLU A 233 -26.33 10.47 -12.27
N LEU A 234 -26.09 11.78 -12.14
CA LEU A 234 -27.07 12.82 -12.46
C LEU A 234 -27.42 12.84 -13.95
N LYS A 235 -26.44 12.61 -14.84
CA LYS A 235 -26.70 12.43 -16.28
C LYS A 235 -27.53 11.18 -16.58
N LEU A 236 -27.25 10.07 -15.89
CA LEU A 236 -27.98 8.82 -16.06
C LEU A 236 -29.44 8.98 -15.61
N GLN A 237 -29.68 9.57 -14.42
CA GLN A 237 -31.01 9.89 -13.92
C GLN A 237 -31.80 10.81 -14.89
N ASN A 238 -31.15 11.82 -15.48
CA ASN A 238 -31.78 12.64 -16.52
C ASN A 238 -32.16 11.80 -17.75
N THR A 239 -31.28 10.95 -18.27
CA THR A 239 -31.60 10.09 -19.43
C THR A 239 -32.66 9.02 -19.12
N GLU A 240 -32.77 8.57 -17.87
CA GLU A 240 -33.87 7.69 -17.43
C GLU A 240 -35.20 8.44 -17.35
N ALA A 241 -35.19 9.70 -16.93
CA ALA A 241 -36.37 10.58 -16.95
C ALA A 241 -36.81 10.89 -18.39
N ASP A 242 -35.89 11.27 -19.28
CA ASP A 242 -36.14 11.50 -20.71
C ASP A 242 -36.75 10.24 -21.36
N LEU A 243 -36.18 9.05 -21.08
CA LEU A 243 -36.67 7.77 -21.58
C LEU A 243 -38.03 7.38 -20.99
N ALA A 244 -38.33 7.77 -19.74
CA ALA A 244 -39.63 7.57 -19.13
C ALA A 244 -40.71 8.49 -19.74
N GLU A 245 -40.34 9.74 -20.06
CA GLU A 245 -41.22 10.67 -20.78
C GLU A 245 -41.45 10.22 -22.22
N GLU A 246 -40.42 9.79 -22.97
CA GLU A 246 -40.60 9.21 -24.32
C GLU A 246 -41.52 7.98 -24.27
N LYS A 247 -41.31 7.06 -23.33
CA LYS A 247 -42.19 5.88 -23.15
C LYS A 247 -43.62 6.29 -22.85
N LYS A 248 -43.85 7.32 -22.03
CA LYS A 248 -45.19 7.83 -21.73
C LYS A 248 -45.84 8.45 -22.97
N LEU A 249 -45.12 9.33 -23.69
CA LEU A 249 -45.60 9.93 -24.94
C LEU A 249 -45.97 8.85 -25.97
N ARG A 250 -45.14 7.82 -26.12
CA ARG A 250 -45.39 6.67 -27.01
C ARG A 250 -46.57 5.80 -26.57
N GLN A 251 -46.90 5.78 -25.27
CA GLN A 251 -48.13 5.15 -24.77
C GLN A 251 -49.35 6.04 -25.01
N ASP A 252 -49.28 7.33 -24.68
CA ASP A 252 -50.34 8.32 -24.93
C ASP A 252 -50.71 8.38 -26.43
N GLU A 253 -49.71 8.34 -27.33
CA GLU A 253 -49.87 8.21 -28.79
C GLU A 253 -50.59 6.91 -29.19
N LYS A 254 -50.19 5.78 -28.57
CA LYS A 254 -50.78 4.47 -28.85
C LYS A 254 -52.23 4.38 -28.37
N GLU A 255 -52.55 4.91 -27.20
CA GLU A 255 -53.92 4.99 -26.68
C GLU A 255 -54.79 5.93 -27.53
N ALA A 256 -54.25 7.06 -27.99
CA ALA A 256 -54.94 7.94 -28.94
C ALA A 256 -55.19 7.26 -30.30
N ALA A 257 -54.24 6.47 -30.80
CA ALA A 257 -54.41 5.68 -32.02
C ALA A 257 -55.47 4.57 -31.85
N GLU A 258 -55.46 3.86 -30.71
CA GLU A 258 -56.47 2.84 -30.39
C GLU A 258 -57.88 3.43 -30.23
N GLN A 259 -58.00 4.63 -29.65
CA GLN A 259 -59.26 5.38 -29.62
C GLN A 259 -59.74 5.77 -31.03
N GLN A 260 -58.85 6.24 -31.92
CA GLN A 260 -59.21 6.53 -33.31
C GLN A 260 -59.65 5.27 -34.07
N ILE A 261 -58.96 4.14 -33.89
CA ILE A 261 -59.34 2.84 -34.47
C ILE A 261 -60.72 2.40 -33.94
N MET A 262 -60.99 2.55 -32.63
CA MET A 262 -62.29 2.23 -32.04
C MET A 262 -63.42 3.11 -32.61
N VAL A 263 -63.19 4.43 -32.77
CA VAL A 263 -64.16 5.34 -33.39
C VAL A 263 -64.41 4.99 -34.86
N LEU A 264 -63.35 4.65 -35.62
CA LEU A 264 -63.48 4.21 -37.01
C LEU A 264 -64.27 2.89 -37.11
N ASN A 265 -63.98 1.90 -36.27
CA ASN A 265 -64.70 0.63 -36.24
C ASN A 265 -66.18 0.81 -35.85
N ASN A 266 -66.48 1.66 -34.87
CA ASN A 266 -67.86 2.00 -34.49
C ASN A 266 -68.60 2.72 -35.63
N ASN A 267 -67.92 3.61 -36.37
CA ASN A 267 -68.49 4.26 -37.55
C ASN A 267 -68.73 3.27 -38.70
N ILE A 268 -67.82 2.32 -38.93
CA ILE A 268 -67.99 1.24 -39.93
C ILE A 268 -69.21 0.37 -39.57
N ALA A 269 -69.29 -0.13 -38.34
CA ALA A 269 -70.44 -0.92 -37.89
C ALA A 269 -71.76 -0.13 -37.96
N GLY A 270 -71.72 1.18 -37.65
CA GLY A 270 -72.87 2.07 -37.82
C GLY A 270 -73.30 2.26 -39.28
N LEU A 271 -72.34 2.35 -40.21
CA LEU A 271 -72.60 2.43 -41.65
C LEU A 271 -73.09 1.10 -42.24
N GLU A 272 -72.59 -0.03 -41.76
CA GLU A 272 -73.09 -1.37 -42.12
C GLU A 272 -74.52 -1.57 -41.63
N GLN A 273 -74.82 -1.19 -40.39
CA GLN A 273 -76.18 -1.19 -39.85
C GLN A 273 -77.12 -0.28 -40.66
N GLN A 274 -76.68 0.95 -41.00
CA GLN A 274 -77.44 1.86 -41.87
C GLN A 274 -77.65 1.28 -43.27
N LYS A 275 -76.66 0.61 -43.86
CA LYS A 275 -76.79 -0.07 -45.15
C LYS A 275 -77.85 -1.16 -45.07
N VAL A 276 -77.78 -2.04 -44.07
CA VAL A 276 -78.76 -3.12 -43.84
C VAL A 276 -80.17 -2.55 -43.63
N ASP A 277 -80.32 -1.45 -42.88
CA ASP A 277 -81.64 -0.84 -42.64
C ASP A 277 -82.15 -0.02 -43.85
N MET A 278 -81.26 0.48 -44.73
CA MET A 278 -81.65 1.00 -46.05
C MET A 278 -82.05 -0.12 -47.02
N GLU A 279 -81.33 -1.24 -47.04
CA GLU A 279 -81.69 -2.41 -47.85
C GLU A 279 -83.06 -2.96 -47.43
N LYS A 280 -83.35 -3.08 -46.11
CA LYS A 280 -84.69 -3.41 -45.60
C LYS A 280 -85.76 -2.43 -46.08
N LYS A 281 -85.54 -1.12 -45.95
CA LYS A 281 -86.48 -0.09 -46.43
C LYS A 281 -86.73 -0.21 -47.93
N HIS A 282 -85.68 -0.36 -48.72
CA HIS A 282 -85.78 -0.52 -50.16
C HIS A 282 -86.50 -1.82 -50.56
N THR A 283 -86.30 -2.92 -49.84
CA THR A 283 -87.13 -4.14 -50.04
C THR A 283 -88.59 -3.94 -49.67
N ALA A 284 -88.89 -3.21 -48.59
CA ALA A 284 -90.27 -2.89 -48.20
C ALA A 284 -90.95 -1.91 -49.17
N GLU A 285 -90.21 -0.96 -49.75
CA GLU A 285 -90.68 -0.09 -50.84
C GLU A 285 -90.93 -0.89 -52.11
N ILE A 286 -90.01 -1.80 -52.50
CA ILE A 286 -90.21 -2.73 -53.62
C ILE A 286 -91.45 -3.60 -53.41
N ASP A 287 -91.64 -4.17 -52.22
CA ASP A 287 -92.79 -5.04 -51.93
C ASP A 287 -94.11 -4.24 -51.80
N GLY A 288 -94.05 -3.00 -51.30
CA GLY A 288 -95.16 -2.05 -51.36
C GLY A 288 -95.54 -1.69 -52.80
N ILE A 289 -94.57 -1.42 -53.66
CA ILE A 289 -94.77 -1.17 -55.09
C ILE A 289 -95.34 -2.42 -55.78
N LYS A 290 -94.86 -3.64 -55.47
CA LYS A 290 -95.44 -4.90 -55.95
C LYS A 290 -96.89 -5.06 -55.48
N ALA A 291 -97.20 -4.71 -54.22
CA ALA A 291 -98.55 -4.79 -53.68
C ALA A 291 -99.50 -3.80 -54.37
N GLU A 292 -99.12 -2.53 -54.51
CA GLU A 292 -99.87 -1.54 -55.29
C GLU A 292 -100.06 -1.97 -56.74
N HIS A 293 -99.00 -2.49 -57.39
CA HIS A 293 -99.06 -2.93 -58.77
C HIS A 293 -99.91 -4.20 -58.92
N GLY A 294 -99.94 -5.07 -57.90
CA GLY A 294 -100.84 -6.21 -57.80
C GLY A 294 -102.30 -5.79 -57.60
N GLU A 295 -102.57 -4.80 -56.75
CA GLU A 295 -103.91 -4.22 -56.60
C GLU A 295 -104.38 -3.55 -57.89
N LYS A 296 -103.53 -2.73 -58.54
CA LYS A 296 -103.80 -2.09 -59.84
C LYS A 296 -104.05 -3.14 -60.94
N VAL A 297 -103.26 -4.21 -61.00
CA VAL A 297 -103.52 -5.35 -61.89
C VAL A 297 -104.85 -6.04 -61.55
N SER A 298 -105.20 -6.20 -60.27
CA SER A 298 -106.50 -6.78 -59.87
C SER A 298 -107.70 -5.87 -60.21
N GLN A 299 -107.52 -4.54 -60.14
CA GLN A 299 -108.52 -3.56 -60.55
C GLN A 299 -108.71 -3.60 -62.07
N LEU A 300 -107.60 -3.55 -62.83
CA LEU A 300 -107.61 -3.74 -64.28
C LEU A 300 -108.22 -5.09 -64.68
N GLN A 301 -107.97 -6.18 -63.94
CA GLN A 301 -108.61 -7.48 -64.18
C GLN A 301 -110.12 -7.46 -63.87
N ARG A 302 -110.60 -6.67 -62.90
CA ARG A 302 -112.05 -6.48 -62.67
C ARG A 302 -112.68 -5.60 -63.76
N GLU A 303 -111.98 -4.58 -64.24
CA GLU A 303 -112.41 -3.76 -65.37
C GLU A 303 -112.44 -4.57 -66.67
N ILE A 304 -111.43 -5.42 -66.90
CA ILE A 304 -111.42 -6.42 -67.98
C ILE A 304 -112.60 -7.38 -67.81
N GLY A 305 -112.85 -7.96 -66.63
CA GLY A 305 -114.00 -8.84 -66.40
C GLY A 305 -115.38 -8.16 -66.56
N LEU A 306 -115.45 -6.83 -66.47
CA LEU A 306 -116.64 -6.03 -66.80
C LEU A 306 -116.70 -5.73 -68.31
N ALA A 307 -115.57 -5.44 -68.95
CA ALA A 307 -115.44 -5.24 -70.39
C ALA A 307 -115.69 -6.54 -71.19
N GLU A 308 -115.27 -7.69 -70.68
CA GLU A 308 -115.53 -9.03 -71.23
C GLU A 308 -117.02 -9.37 -71.15
N LYS A 309 -117.71 -8.99 -70.06
CA LYS A 309 -119.18 -9.08 -69.98
C LYS A 309 -119.89 -8.21 -71.00
N ALA A 310 -119.33 -7.06 -71.37
CA ALA A 310 -119.83 -6.25 -72.49
C ALA A 310 -119.41 -6.81 -73.87
N GLY A 311 -118.24 -7.47 -73.96
CA GLY A 311 -117.72 -8.10 -75.16
C GLY A 311 -118.43 -9.41 -75.53
N TYR A 312 -118.94 -10.16 -74.55
CA TYR A 312 -119.65 -11.43 -74.76
C TYR A 312 -120.96 -11.29 -75.57
N GLN A 313 -121.51 -10.06 -75.67
CA GLN A 313 -122.66 -9.74 -76.54
C GLN A 313 -122.26 -9.11 -77.88
N ARG A 314 -120.96 -9.09 -78.22
CA ARG A 314 -120.43 -8.81 -79.58
C ARG A 314 -119.67 -9.99 -80.17
N GLY A 315 -118.98 -10.79 -79.34
CA GLY A 315 -118.16 -11.93 -79.78
C GLY A 315 -118.92 -13.08 -80.44
N ILE A 316 -120.26 -13.08 -80.46
CA ILE A 316 -121.07 -14.04 -81.22
C ILE A 316 -121.08 -13.68 -82.73
N ASP A 317 -120.98 -12.40 -83.09
CA ASP A 317 -120.94 -11.96 -84.49
C ASP A 317 -119.54 -12.02 -85.11
N GLU A 318 -118.47 -12.21 -84.33
CA GLU A 318 -117.06 -12.21 -84.79
C GLU A 318 -116.40 -13.60 -84.76
N MET A 319 -117.22 -14.65 -84.80
CA MET A 319 -116.82 -16.06 -84.79
C MET A 319 -116.28 -16.53 -86.17
N LEU A 320 -115.28 -15.86 -86.78
CA LEU A 320 -114.74 -16.27 -88.11
C LEU A 320 -113.33 -15.79 -88.56
N ALA A 321 -112.35 -15.49 -87.69
CA ALA A 321 -110.98 -15.17 -88.15
C ALA A 321 -109.81 -15.56 -87.20
N LYS A 322 -108.90 -16.44 -87.67
CA LYS A 322 -107.52 -16.73 -87.16
C LYS A 322 -107.43 -17.23 -85.68
N GLN A 323 -106.97 -18.43 -85.31
CA GLN A 323 -106.13 -19.48 -85.92
C GLN A 323 -104.62 -19.15 -86.04
N GLN A 324 -103.78 -19.89 -85.27
CA GLN A 324 -102.29 -19.94 -85.22
C GLN A 324 -101.58 -18.67 -84.68
N GLY A 325 -100.54 -18.68 -83.81
CA GLY A 325 -99.78 -19.75 -83.09
C GLY A 325 -98.24 -19.52 -83.19
N GLY A 326 -97.34 -19.77 -82.22
CA GLY A 326 -97.37 -20.26 -80.82
C GLY A 326 -95.93 -20.44 -80.23
N ALA A 327 -95.76 -20.99 -79.00
CA ALA A 327 -94.49 -21.45 -78.35
C ALA A 327 -93.40 -20.38 -77.97
N GLU A 328 -92.30 -20.60 -77.20
CA GLU A 328 -91.86 -21.34 -75.96
C GLU A 328 -90.33 -21.06 -75.74
N ALA A 329 -89.56 -21.32 -74.64
CA ALA A 329 -89.73 -21.47 -73.16
C ALA A 329 -88.31 -21.62 -72.46
N LEU A 330 -88.23 -21.75 -71.11
CA LEU A 330 -87.07 -22.23 -70.26
C LEU A 330 -85.84 -21.26 -70.09
N ASP A 331 -84.89 -21.33 -69.11
CA ASP A 331 -84.60 -22.15 -67.89
C ASP A 331 -83.62 -21.39 -66.87
N PRO A 332 -83.09 -21.96 -65.73
CA PRO A 332 -82.62 -21.19 -64.53
C PRO A 332 -81.22 -21.57 -63.92
N GLU A 333 -81.03 -21.41 -62.58
CA GLU A 333 -79.93 -21.91 -61.68
C GLU A 333 -78.61 -21.09 -61.53
N LYS A 334 -77.56 -21.52 -60.76
CA LYS A 334 -77.26 -21.47 -59.28
C LYS A 334 -75.72 -21.72 -59.07
N GLN A 335 -74.97 -21.69 -57.93
CA GLN A 335 -75.15 -21.51 -56.46
C GLN A 335 -73.78 -21.14 -55.74
N GLU A 336 -73.80 -20.77 -54.44
CA GLU A 336 -72.92 -21.12 -53.25
C GLU A 336 -71.49 -21.78 -53.41
N ASP A 337 -70.48 -21.72 -52.49
CA ASP A 337 -70.30 -21.09 -51.15
C ASP A 337 -68.82 -21.01 -50.60
N ALA A 338 -68.63 -20.32 -49.45
CA ALA A 338 -67.72 -20.57 -48.28
C ALA A 338 -66.16 -20.44 -48.28
N ASN A 339 -65.58 -20.24 -47.06
CA ASN A 339 -64.17 -19.93 -46.71
C ASN A 339 -63.82 -20.22 -45.20
N PRO A 340 -62.58 -20.65 -44.80
CA PRO A 340 -62.10 -20.60 -43.39
C PRO A 340 -60.58 -20.20 -43.15
N PHE A 341 -60.10 -20.25 -41.89
CA PHE A 341 -59.00 -19.42 -41.30
C PHE A 341 -58.07 -20.11 -40.23
N LEU A 342 -56.91 -19.49 -39.88
CA LEU A 342 -56.12 -19.52 -38.58
C LEU A 342 -55.34 -20.83 -38.16
N ASP A 343 -54.36 -20.92 -37.21
CA ASP A 343 -53.70 -19.96 -36.25
C ASP A 343 -52.28 -20.38 -35.65
N GLN A 344 -51.58 -19.41 -34.99
CA GLN A 344 -50.59 -19.35 -33.84
C GLN A 344 -49.56 -20.44 -33.36
N GLY A 345 -48.44 -19.99 -32.70
CA GLY A 345 -47.47 -20.77 -31.86
C GLY A 345 -46.22 -19.98 -31.27
N GLU A 346 -45.54 -20.45 -30.18
CA GLU A 346 -44.38 -19.79 -29.47
C GLU A 346 -43.58 -20.72 -28.47
N GLY A 347 -42.32 -20.39 -28.05
CA GLY A 347 -41.75 -20.65 -26.67
C GLY A 347 -40.29 -21.20 -26.47
N PRO A 348 -39.37 -20.55 -25.68
CA PRO A 348 -38.00 -21.02 -25.26
C PRO A 348 -37.69 -21.01 -23.71
N PRO A 349 -36.57 -21.60 -23.15
CA PRO A 349 -35.61 -20.84 -22.26
C PRO A 349 -34.16 -21.38 -21.86
N GLN A 350 -33.24 -20.46 -21.44
CA GLN A 350 -32.26 -20.45 -20.26
C GLN A 350 -30.79 -21.06 -20.20
N LEU A 351 -30.03 -20.64 -19.13
CA LEU A 351 -28.56 -20.74 -18.76
C LEU A 351 -28.36 -20.97 -17.22
N PRO A 352 -27.19 -21.46 -16.64
CA PRO A 352 -26.28 -20.62 -15.78
C PRO A 352 -24.80 -21.10 -15.39
N ASP A 353 -23.96 -20.13 -14.95
CA ASP A 353 -22.97 -19.98 -13.81
C ASP A 353 -21.77 -20.89 -13.29
N ALA A 354 -20.60 -20.21 -13.13
CA ALA A 354 -19.66 -19.99 -11.96
C ALA A 354 -18.72 -21.02 -11.19
N ALA A 355 -17.39 -20.76 -11.28
CA ALA A 355 -16.31 -20.51 -10.25
C ALA A 355 -15.80 -21.45 -9.08
N LYS A 356 -14.46 -21.71 -9.10
CA LYS A 356 -13.34 -21.69 -8.07
C LYS A 356 -13.39 -22.33 -6.64
N GLU A 357 -12.19 -22.77 -6.14
CA GLU A 357 -11.46 -22.35 -4.88
C GLU A 357 -10.18 -23.28 -4.61
N PRO A 358 -9.49 -23.46 -3.43
CA PRO A 358 -8.04 -23.11 -3.30
C PRO A 358 -7.12 -24.12 -2.52
N THR A 359 -5.83 -23.78 -2.24
CA THR A 359 -4.94 -24.57 -1.33
C THR A 359 -3.83 -23.78 -0.58
N THR A 360 -4.00 -23.63 0.76
CA THR A 360 -2.98 -23.70 1.85
C THR A 360 -1.78 -22.73 1.96
N GLU A 361 -1.18 -22.71 3.16
CA GLU A 361 -0.49 -21.56 3.78
C GLU A 361 1.01 -21.76 4.07
N LEU A 362 1.70 -20.66 4.43
CA LEU A 362 2.99 -20.64 5.13
C LEU A 362 2.91 -19.65 6.31
N THR A 363 3.54 -19.99 7.44
CA THR A 363 3.21 -19.40 8.75
C THR A 363 3.50 -17.90 8.88
N GLN A 364 2.45 -17.11 9.15
CA GLN A 364 2.51 -15.66 9.40
C GLN A 364 2.13 -15.32 10.86
N MET A 365 1.66 -14.09 11.13
CA MET A 365 1.34 -13.59 12.49
C MET A 365 0.38 -14.52 13.24
N THR A 366 0.69 -14.77 14.51
CA THR A 366 -0.20 -15.52 15.41
C THR A 366 -1.45 -14.70 15.76
N GLU A 367 -2.56 -15.39 15.98
CA GLU A 367 -3.88 -14.80 16.29
C GLU A 367 -3.88 -13.86 17.53
N TYR A 368 -2.91 -14.01 18.42
CA TYR A 368 -2.73 -13.17 19.61
C TYR A 368 -1.99 -11.85 19.34
N GLY A 369 -1.47 -11.64 18.13
CA GLY A 369 -0.77 -10.42 17.72
C GLY A 369 0.64 -10.25 18.30
N ILE A 370 1.30 -9.16 17.88
CA ILE A 370 2.70 -8.87 18.21
C ILE A 370 2.80 -7.57 19.04
N PRO A 371 3.55 -7.54 20.15
CA PRO A 371 3.81 -6.30 20.90
C PRO A 371 4.84 -5.42 20.17
N SER A 372 4.56 -4.12 20.11
CA SER A 372 5.40 -3.09 19.50
C SER A 372 5.30 -1.78 20.29
N SER A 373 6.23 -0.85 20.08
CA SER A 373 6.01 0.57 20.40
C SER A 373 5.54 1.33 19.16
N ILE A 374 4.98 2.53 19.35
CA ILE A 374 4.79 3.50 18.27
C ILE A 374 6.06 4.34 18.14
N ALA A 375 6.73 4.29 16.99
CA ALA A 375 7.97 5.06 16.77
C ALA A 375 7.68 6.55 16.50
N ARG A 376 6.63 6.82 15.70
CA ARG A 376 6.18 8.17 15.33
C ARG A 376 4.69 8.11 14.97
N ILE A 377 3.96 9.20 15.18
CA ILE A 377 2.58 9.39 14.73
C ILE A 377 2.38 10.85 14.35
N ASP A 378 1.71 11.10 13.22
CA ASP A 378 1.15 12.40 12.88
C ASP A 378 -0.37 12.38 13.20
N SER A 379 -0.79 13.25 14.10
CA SER A 379 -2.19 13.37 14.50
C SER A 379 -3.09 14.01 13.45
N ARG A 380 -2.53 14.68 12.42
CA ARG A 380 -3.29 15.35 11.37
C ARG A 380 -3.63 14.43 10.20
N SER A 381 -2.67 13.66 9.71
CA SER A 381 -2.92 12.63 8.67
C SER A 381 -3.38 11.28 9.23
N GLY A 382 -3.16 11.01 10.52
CA GLY A 382 -3.39 9.69 11.11
C GLY A 382 -2.35 8.64 10.73
N MET A 383 -1.25 9.05 10.08
CA MET A 383 -0.12 8.20 9.74
C MET A 383 0.69 7.84 10.99
N LEU A 384 1.12 6.58 11.10
CA LEU A 384 2.02 6.13 12.15
C LEU A 384 3.09 5.15 11.63
N MET A 385 4.24 5.18 12.32
CA MET A 385 5.40 4.34 12.02
C MET A 385 5.59 3.32 13.14
N LEU A 386 5.78 2.06 12.77
CA LEU A 386 5.94 0.92 13.68
C LEU A 386 7.31 0.25 13.46
N PRO A 387 8.08 -0.05 14.52
CA PRO A 387 9.34 -0.80 14.46
C PRO A 387 9.11 -2.33 14.34
N ILE A 388 8.12 -2.75 13.56
CA ILE A 388 7.90 -4.12 13.11
C ILE A 388 7.63 -4.12 11.61
N GLY A 389 8.15 -5.10 10.88
CA GLY A 389 8.13 -5.14 9.42
C GLY A 389 7.68 -6.48 8.84
N SER A 390 7.87 -6.66 7.54
CA SER A 390 7.42 -7.85 6.77
C SER A 390 7.99 -9.17 7.30
N GLU A 391 9.20 -9.15 7.85
CA GLU A 391 9.83 -10.28 8.56
C GLU A 391 9.04 -10.80 9.78
N ARG A 392 8.04 -10.04 10.25
CA ARG A 392 7.12 -10.40 11.33
C ARG A 392 5.68 -10.58 10.86
N GLY A 393 5.45 -10.65 9.55
CA GLY A 393 4.13 -10.85 8.94
C GLY A 393 3.25 -9.60 8.82
N MET A 394 3.82 -8.39 8.93
CA MET A 394 3.13 -7.16 8.55
C MET A 394 3.20 -6.99 7.03
N ASN A 395 2.17 -7.41 6.28
CA ASN A 395 2.16 -7.24 4.82
C ASN A 395 1.50 -5.92 4.40
N GLN A 396 1.79 -5.48 3.17
CA GLN A 396 1.21 -4.26 2.61
C GLN A 396 -0.29 -4.48 2.32
N GLY A 397 -1.13 -3.52 2.70
CA GLY A 397 -2.58 -3.56 2.48
C GLY A 397 -3.41 -4.26 3.57
N GLU A 398 -2.78 -4.98 4.49
CA GLU A 398 -3.47 -5.65 5.62
C GLU A 398 -3.96 -4.66 6.68
N ILE A 399 -4.98 -5.09 7.43
CA ILE A 399 -5.62 -4.32 8.52
C ILE A 399 -5.30 -4.98 9.87
N PHE A 400 -4.85 -4.16 10.82
CA PHE A 400 -4.50 -4.59 12.18
C PHE A 400 -5.18 -3.71 13.22
N THR A 401 -5.54 -4.30 14.35
CA THR A 401 -6.10 -3.60 15.50
C THR A 401 -5.00 -3.32 16.52
N LEU A 402 -4.78 -2.04 16.84
CA LEU A 402 -3.87 -1.58 17.89
C LEU A 402 -4.58 -1.58 19.24
N TRP A 403 -4.12 -2.43 20.15
CA TRP A 403 -4.57 -2.49 21.53
C TRP A 403 -3.60 -1.77 22.45
N LYS A 404 -4.10 -0.81 23.25
CA LYS A 404 -3.33 -0.10 24.29
C LYS A 404 -3.76 -0.62 25.66
N GLY A 405 -3.07 -1.64 26.15
CA GLY A 405 -3.48 -2.39 27.33
C GLY A 405 -4.77 -3.16 27.07
N LYS A 406 -5.84 -2.89 27.84
CA LYS A 406 -7.14 -3.56 27.72
C LYS A 406 -8.17 -2.84 26.82
N LYS A 407 -7.74 -1.88 25.99
CA LYS A 407 -8.63 -1.12 25.10
C LYS A 407 -8.11 -1.14 23.66
N GLU A 408 -9.00 -1.38 22.71
CA GLU A 408 -8.83 -1.00 21.31
C GLU A 408 -8.59 0.52 21.25
N ALA A 409 -7.50 0.94 20.59
CA ALA A 409 -7.07 2.33 20.53
C ALA A 409 -7.20 2.92 19.12
N ALA A 410 -6.87 2.12 18.10
CA ALA A 410 -7.09 2.42 16.70
C ALA A 410 -7.07 1.11 15.88
N ARG A 411 -7.76 1.08 14.73
CA ARG A 411 -7.42 0.16 13.65
C ARG A 411 -6.56 0.86 12.61
N ILE A 412 -5.62 0.13 12.03
CA ILE A 412 -4.66 0.64 11.06
C ILE A 412 -4.66 -0.21 9.80
N LYS A 413 -4.37 0.39 8.64
CA LYS A 413 -4.04 -0.33 7.41
C LYS A 413 -2.61 -0.03 7.00
N VAL A 414 -1.83 -1.06 6.69
CA VAL A 414 -0.42 -0.91 6.30
C VAL A 414 -0.32 -0.34 4.89
N GLN A 415 0.27 0.85 4.74
CA GLN A 415 0.51 1.48 3.43
C GLN A 415 1.82 0.96 2.81
N SER A 416 2.85 0.71 3.61
CA SER A 416 4.12 0.11 3.17
C SER A 416 4.78 -0.68 4.29
N THR A 417 5.58 -1.68 3.90
CA THR A 417 6.29 -2.57 4.83
C THR A 417 7.70 -2.85 4.32
N GLN A 418 8.68 -2.85 5.21
CA GLN A 418 10.07 -3.19 4.92
C GLN A 418 10.60 -4.16 6.00
N LYS A 419 11.89 -4.45 5.99
CA LYS A 419 12.54 -5.16 7.09
C LYS A 419 12.75 -4.22 8.28
N GLY A 420 12.45 -4.69 9.49
CA GLY A 420 12.53 -3.93 10.74
C GLY A 420 11.50 -2.80 10.95
N TYR A 421 10.66 -2.42 9.98
CA TYR A 421 9.61 -1.41 10.16
C TYR A 421 8.48 -1.45 9.12
N SER A 422 7.37 -0.79 9.46
CA SER A 422 6.20 -0.58 8.59
C SER A 422 5.58 0.80 8.82
N ILE A 423 4.88 1.29 7.80
CA ILE A 423 4.13 2.56 7.80
C ILE A 423 2.66 2.23 7.57
N ALA A 424 1.79 2.74 8.45
CA ALA A 424 0.36 2.45 8.42
C ALA A 424 -0.47 3.70 8.74
N TYR A 425 -1.71 3.73 8.28
CA TYR A 425 -2.65 4.83 8.54
C TYR A 425 -3.82 4.37 9.41
N ILE A 426 -4.26 5.21 10.35
CA ILE A 426 -5.43 4.95 11.18
C ILE A 426 -6.71 5.03 10.33
N LEU A 427 -7.57 4.01 10.43
CA LEU A 427 -8.87 3.99 9.77
C LEU A 427 -9.83 5.00 10.45
N PRO A 428 -10.32 6.06 9.77
CA PRO A 428 -11.00 7.19 10.42
C PRO A 428 -12.29 6.88 11.20
N ARG A 429 -12.91 5.71 11.01
CA ARG A 429 -14.08 5.26 11.76
C ARG A 429 -13.75 4.41 13.01
N PHE A 430 -12.49 4.04 13.19
CA PHE A 430 -12.05 3.03 14.16
C PHE A 430 -10.86 3.46 15.03
N GLY A 431 -10.58 4.77 15.13
CA GLY A 431 -9.52 5.29 16.00
C GLY A 431 -9.45 6.82 15.99
N GLU A 432 -9.08 7.40 17.14
CA GLU A 432 -8.72 8.82 17.24
C GLU A 432 -7.19 8.93 17.27
N PRO A 433 -6.52 9.58 16.29
CA PRO A 433 -5.07 9.74 16.29
C PRO A 433 -4.53 10.38 17.59
N ASN A 434 -5.31 11.30 18.18
CA ASN A 434 -4.98 12.01 19.42
C ASN A 434 -4.85 11.12 20.68
N ARG A 435 -5.28 9.84 20.63
CA ARG A 435 -5.16 8.89 21.76
C ARG A 435 -3.84 8.12 21.79
N LEU A 436 -3.08 8.17 20.70
CA LEU A 436 -1.79 7.50 20.52
C LEU A 436 -0.67 8.55 20.49
N ARG A 437 0.50 8.19 21.03
CA ARG A 437 1.68 9.06 21.14
C ARG A 437 2.95 8.28 20.79
N PRO A 438 4.02 8.96 20.31
CA PRO A 438 5.33 8.32 20.18
C PRO A 438 5.78 7.73 21.53
N GLY A 439 6.32 6.51 21.50
CA GLY A 439 6.72 5.76 22.69
C GLY A 439 5.61 4.98 23.40
N ASP A 440 4.34 5.08 22.97
CA ASP A 440 3.27 4.20 23.49
C ASP A 440 3.55 2.73 23.14
N MET A 441 3.38 1.83 24.11
CA MET A 441 3.37 0.39 23.89
C MET A 441 1.98 -0.06 23.43
N VAL A 442 1.93 -0.81 22.32
CA VAL A 442 0.71 -1.32 21.69
C VAL A 442 0.87 -2.80 21.30
N GLN A 443 -0.22 -3.56 21.34
CA GLN A 443 -0.29 -4.93 20.84
C GLN A 443 -1.05 -4.93 19.51
N ILE A 444 -0.44 -5.52 18.48
CA ILE A 444 -0.85 -5.40 17.08
C ILE A 444 -1.44 -6.72 16.64
N VAL A 445 -2.77 -6.79 16.59
CA VAL A 445 -3.54 -8.01 16.35
C VAL A 445 -4.07 -8.00 14.91
N PRO A 446 -3.91 -9.08 14.11
CA PRO A 446 -4.46 -9.14 12.76
C PRO A 446 -6.00 -9.18 12.82
N GLU A 447 -6.68 -8.37 12.01
CA GLU A 447 -8.14 -8.43 11.95
C GLU A 447 -8.58 -9.62 11.08
N LYS A 448 -9.25 -10.61 11.70
CA LYS A 448 -9.86 -11.72 10.96
C LYS A 448 -10.99 -11.19 10.06
N ILE A 449 -10.73 -11.17 8.76
CA ILE A 449 -11.76 -10.94 7.75
C ILE A 449 -12.81 -12.06 7.89
N PRO A 450 -14.10 -11.74 8.11
CA PRO A 450 -15.15 -12.74 7.98
C PRO A 450 -15.27 -13.12 6.50
N THR A 451 -14.97 -14.38 6.17
CA THR A 451 -15.27 -14.95 4.86
C THR A 451 -16.78 -14.93 4.64
N LEU A 452 -17.22 -14.24 3.59
CA LEU A 452 -18.61 -14.22 3.09
C LEU A 452 -18.94 -15.52 2.36
#